data_AF-A0A1H6EZJ3-F1
#
_entry.id   AF-A0A1H6EZJ3-F1
#
_cell.length_a   1.000
_cell.length_b   1.000
_cell.length_c   1.000
_cell.angle_alpha   90.00
_cell.angle_beta   90.00
_cell.angle_gamma   90.00
#
_symmetry.space_group_name_H-M   'P 1'
#
loop_
_entity.id
_entity.type
_entity.pdbx_description
1 polymer ?
#
loop_
_entity_poly.entity_id
_entity_poly.type
_entity_poly.pdbx_seq_one_letter_code
_entity_poly.pdbx_strand_id
1 'polypeptide(L)'
;MAALLNEHIEPITAILERQYPQARGGYLRISDLWASPDHTAQCGALLLTAENILGDRDPASLRERIQPLIQAAYDRVPQRTYHAIRDADFSPALARAMVRRARVFHRGDEQARLLVPSRDCLFSVEEIPPLLPQDWFDAHFAGFPERMINTNNWTIRHLRRAASLKLVEMASGTHYVQSADALGMLQGSASRTQAVLRNQIPDDGMWQEFETAVEQIACILDNDPERINYTDRRRAMATWEMPQADWIRLCTGIPKMARMATQNPLIGTALVWSEVTQAEHLQCPPLKTLRQIDGPEARRVGDTVAQLLTPSRQRAGSFVLRRRLNQYAANLAAQCDNGTGPLSPS
;
A
#
# COMPACT_ATOMS: atom_id res chain seq x y z
N MET A 1 -7.18 -32.13 29.38
CA MET A 1 -6.35 -31.22 28.53
C MET A 1 -6.29 -29.81 29.12
N ALA A 2 -7.40 -29.06 29.20
CA ALA A 2 -7.40 -27.70 29.75
C ALA A 2 -6.84 -27.60 31.19
N ALA A 3 -7.15 -28.56 32.06
CA ALA A 3 -6.60 -28.62 33.42
C ALA A 3 -5.06 -28.76 33.44
N LEU A 4 -4.49 -29.61 32.58
CA LEU A 4 -3.03 -29.81 32.49
C LEU A 4 -2.31 -28.57 31.96
N LEU A 5 -2.94 -27.83 31.04
CA LEU A 5 -2.42 -26.55 30.57
C LEU A 5 -2.47 -25.50 31.68
N ASN A 6 -3.57 -25.42 32.42
CA ASN A 6 -3.72 -24.49 33.54
C ASN A 6 -2.69 -24.76 34.64
N GLU A 7 -2.47 -26.03 35.02
CA GLU A 7 -1.45 -26.40 36.01
C GLU A 7 -0.04 -25.98 35.60
N HIS A 8 0.28 -26.06 34.31
CA HIS A 8 1.57 -25.60 33.79
C HIS A 8 1.67 -24.07 33.71
N ILE A 9 0.59 -23.38 33.33
CA ILE A 9 0.57 -21.92 33.08
C ILE A 9 0.31 -21.11 34.36
N GLU A 10 -0.29 -21.69 35.39
CA GLU A 10 -0.56 -21.04 36.69
C GLU A 10 0.69 -20.41 37.33
N PRO A 11 1.83 -21.11 37.49
CA PRO A 11 3.04 -20.50 38.06
C PRO A 11 3.57 -19.36 37.18
N ILE A 12 3.49 -19.51 35.85
CA ILE A 12 3.89 -18.47 34.88
C ILE A 12 3.00 -17.23 35.04
N THR A 13 1.68 -17.42 35.12
CA THR A 13 0.70 -16.34 35.26
C THR A 13 0.85 -15.60 36.59
N ALA A 14 1.03 -16.33 37.68
CA ALA A 14 1.28 -15.73 39.00
C ALA A 14 2.55 -14.87 39.03
N ILE A 15 3.59 -15.27 38.27
CA ILE A 15 4.80 -14.49 38.09
C ILE A 15 4.53 -13.21 37.27
N LEU A 16 3.74 -13.31 36.20
CA LEU A 16 3.36 -12.16 35.36
C LEU A 16 2.55 -11.12 36.14
N GLU A 17 1.57 -11.56 36.93
CA GLU A 17 0.68 -10.69 37.71
C GLU A 17 1.40 -9.98 38.85
N ARG A 18 2.34 -10.65 39.54
CA ARG A 18 3.12 -10.06 40.65
C ARG A 18 4.02 -8.90 40.23
N GLN A 19 4.45 -8.84 38.97
CA GLN A 19 5.38 -7.82 38.48
C GLN A 19 4.69 -6.61 37.82
N TYR A 20 3.37 -6.66 37.64
CA TYR A 20 2.62 -5.63 36.89
C TYR A 20 2.49 -4.24 37.56
N PRO A 21 2.82 -4.01 38.86
CA PRO A 21 2.93 -2.65 39.39
C PRO A 21 4.34 -2.16 39.76
N GLN A 22 5.40 -2.96 39.66
CA GLN A 22 6.74 -2.53 40.14
C GLN A 22 7.86 -2.81 39.12
N ALA A 23 7.93 -1.96 38.10
CA ALA A 23 9.12 -1.86 37.26
C ALA A 23 10.25 -1.16 38.04
N ARG A 24 11.08 -1.94 38.75
CA ARG A 24 12.48 -1.61 39.08
C ARG A 24 13.22 -2.88 39.54
N GLY A 25 13.90 -3.53 38.60
CA GLY A 25 15.15 -4.25 38.93
C GLY A 25 15.19 -5.78 38.89
N GLY A 26 14.13 -6.49 38.50
CA GLY A 26 14.16 -7.96 38.41
C GLY A 26 13.92 -8.47 36.98
N TYR A 27 14.98 -8.67 36.19
CA TYR A 27 14.88 -9.34 34.90
C TYR A 27 14.73 -10.85 35.13
N LEU A 28 13.50 -11.39 35.04
CA LEU A 28 13.34 -12.83 34.82
C LEU A 28 13.92 -13.18 33.47
N ARG A 29 14.70 -14.26 33.42
CA ARG A 29 15.27 -14.74 32.15
C ARG A 29 14.13 -15.33 31.33
N ILE A 30 14.14 -15.05 30.02
CA ILE A 30 13.17 -15.60 29.07
C ILE A 30 13.12 -17.13 29.18
N SER A 31 14.24 -17.79 29.50
CA SER A 31 14.29 -19.24 29.76
C SER A 31 13.26 -19.73 30.78
N ASP A 32 12.95 -18.94 31.80
CA ASP A 32 12.15 -19.39 32.95
C ASP A 32 10.64 -19.29 32.68
N LEU A 33 10.25 -18.50 31.68
CA LEU A 33 8.86 -18.35 31.21
C LEU A 33 8.54 -19.25 30.01
N TRP A 34 9.58 -19.84 29.41
CA TRP A 34 9.50 -20.66 28.19
C TRP A 34 10.06 -22.07 28.43
N ALA A 35 10.22 -22.46 29.69
CA ALA A 35 10.65 -23.80 30.07
C ALA A 35 9.61 -24.82 29.60
N SER A 36 10.10 -25.90 28.99
CA SER A 36 9.25 -27.05 28.69
C SER A 36 8.68 -27.62 30.00
N PRO A 37 7.41 -28.09 30.03
CA PRO A 37 6.89 -28.75 31.22
C PRO A 37 7.76 -29.95 31.60
N ASP A 38 7.98 -30.14 32.91
CA ASP A 38 8.70 -31.31 33.41
C ASP A 38 7.85 -32.60 33.31
N HIS A 39 6.53 -32.46 33.21
CA HIS A 39 5.59 -33.58 33.14
C HIS A 39 5.21 -33.93 31.70
N THR A 40 5.41 -35.20 31.33
CA THR A 40 5.10 -35.74 29.99
C THR A 40 3.64 -35.50 29.58
N ALA A 41 2.69 -35.56 30.52
CA ALA A 41 1.28 -35.27 30.26
C ALA A 41 1.02 -33.78 29.92
N GLN A 42 1.75 -32.86 30.54
CA GLN A 42 1.68 -31.43 30.24
C GLN A 42 2.35 -31.13 28.90
N CYS A 43 3.48 -31.77 28.60
CA CYS A 43 4.12 -31.70 27.27
C CYS A 43 3.18 -32.20 26.17
N GLY A 44 2.54 -33.36 26.37
CA GLY A 44 1.55 -33.89 25.43
C GLY A 44 0.37 -32.94 25.24
N ALA A 45 -0.13 -32.32 26.31
CA ALA A 45 -1.20 -31.33 26.22
C ALA A 45 -0.78 -30.08 25.44
N LEU A 46 0.44 -29.57 25.64
CA LEU A 46 0.97 -28.43 24.88
C LEU A 46 1.14 -28.75 23.39
N LEU A 47 1.74 -29.91 23.08
CA LEU A 47 1.96 -30.33 21.69
C LEU A 47 0.63 -30.52 20.94
N LEU A 48 -0.35 -31.18 21.56
CA LEU A 48 -1.69 -31.34 20.99
C LEU A 48 -2.39 -29.98 20.81
N THR A 49 -2.19 -29.04 21.74
CA THR A 49 -2.75 -27.70 21.62
C THR A 49 -2.09 -26.93 20.47
N ALA A 50 -0.77 -27.02 20.34
CA ALA A 50 -0.04 -26.43 19.22
C ALA A 50 -0.48 -27.05 17.88
N GLU A 51 -0.65 -28.37 17.81
CA GLU A 51 -1.14 -29.07 16.63
C GLU A 51 -2.56 -28.60 16.26
N ASN A 52 -3.47 -28.46 17.23
CA ASN A 52 -4.82 -27.96 16.98
C ASN A 52 -4.84 -26.49 16.52
N ILE A 53 -3.97 -25.64 17.06
CA ILE A 53 -3.85 -24.23 16.64
C ILE A 53 -3.30 -24.14 15.21
N LEU A 54 -2.29 -24.95 14.90
CA LEU A 54 -1.70 -25.01 13.56
C LEU A 54 -2.69 -25.61 12.55
N GLY A 55 -3.52 -26.56 12.97
CA GLY A 55 -4.71 -27.04 12.28
C GLY A 55 -4.53 -27.32 10.78
N ASP A 56 -5.54 -26.98 10.00
CA ASP A 56 -5.37 -26.81 8.56
C ASP A 56 -4.42 -25.66 8.29
N ARG A 57 -3.38 -25.88 7.49
CA ARG A 57 -2.40 -24.84 7.17
C ARG A 57 -2.92 -23.85 6.13
N ASP A 58 -4.24 -23.73 6.01
CA ASP A 58 -4.87 -22.69 5.22
C ASP A 58 -4.50 -21.30 5.81
N PRO A 59 -3.96 -20.38 5.01
CA PRO A 59 -3.48 -19.09 5.53
C PRO A 59 -4.55 -18.24 6.23
N ALA A 60 -5.81 -18.29 5.79
CA ALA A 60 -6.88 -17.47 6.37
C ALA A 60 -7.31 -18.05 7.72
N SER A 61 -7.57 -19.35 7.78
CA SER A 61 -7.97 -20.03 9.02
C SER A 61 -6.83 -20.05 10.05
N LEU A 62 -5.57 -20.22 9.62
CA LEU A 62 -4.42 -20.12 10.51
C LEU A 62 -4.31 -18.73 11.14
N ARG A 63 -4.50 -17.67 10.35
CA ARG A 63 -4.49 -16.29 10.86
C ARG A 63 -5.62 -16.05 11.85
N GLU A 64 -6.84 -16.48 11.54
CA GLU A 64 -8.00 -16.32 12.44
C GLU A 64 -7.74 -16.93 13.82
N ARG A 65 -7.06 -18.09 13.88
CA ARG A 65 -6.69 -18.76 15.14
C ARG A 65 -5.54 -18.07 15.88
N ILE A 66 -4.52 -17.58 15.16
CA ILE A 66 -3.28 -17.06 15.77
C ILE A 66 -3.40 -15.58 16.17
N GLN A 67 -4.10 -14.76 15.39
CA GLN A 67 -4.15 -13.32 15.59
C GLN A 67 -4.65 -12.91 17.00
N PRO A 68 -5.71 -13.52 17.56
CA PRO A 68 -6.17 -13.19 18.91
C PRO A 68 -5.13 -13.53 19.99
N LEU A 69 -4.37 -14.60 19.79
CA LEU A 69 -3.32 -15.03 20.73
C LEU A 69 -2.15 -14.05 20.75
N ILE A 70 -1.69 -13.62 19.57
CA ILE A 70 -0.61 -12.64 19.45
C ILE A 70 -1.05 -11.28 20.00
N GLN A 71 -2.27 -10.85 19.70
CA GLN A 71 -2.81 -9.60 20.23
C GLN A 71 -2.84 -9.64 21.77
N ALA A 72 -3.40 -10.70 22.35
CA ALA A 72 -3.43 -10.87 23.81
C ALA A 72 -2.03 -10.92 24.43
N ALA A 73 -1.06 -11.56 23.77
CA ALA A 73 0.32 -11.63 24.25
C ALA A 73 1.00 -10.25 24.26
N TYR A 74 0.79 -9.43 23.23
CA TYR A 74 1.31 -8.06 23.20
C TYR A 74 0.62 -7.12 24.18
N ASP A 75 -0.68 -7.29 24.41
CA ASP A 75 -1.43 -6.47 25.37
C ASP A 75 -1.03 -6.77 26.82
N ARG A 76 -0.72 -8.03 27.12
CA ARG A 76 -0.35 -8.50 28.47
C ARG A 76 1.14 -8.42 28.78
N VAL A 77 2.05 -8.62 27.82
CA VAL A 77 3.50 -8.69 28.09
C VAL A 77 4.34 -8.19 26.90
N PRO A 78 4.19 -6.93 26.47
CA PRO A 78 4.70 -6.45 25.17
C PRO A 78 6.20 -6.65 24.95
N GLN A 79 7.03 -6.31 25.95
CA GLN A 79 8.49 -6.44 25.84
C GLN A 79 8.94 -7.91 25.76
N ARG A 80 8.24 -8.81 26.46
CA ARG A 80 8.60 -10.24 26.48
C ARG A 80 8.16 -10.93 25.19
N THR A 81 6.95 -10.63 24.73
CA THR A 81 6.44 -11.09 23.43
C THR A 81 7.35 -10.63 22.30
N TYR A 82 7.82 -9.38 22.35
CA TYR A 82 8.81 -8.86 21.42
C TYR A 82 10.09 -9.72 21.40
N HIS A 83 10.70 -9.97 22.56
CA HIS A 83 11.94 -10.74 22.62
C HIS A 83 11.78 -12.19 22.15
N ALA A 84 10.68 -12.83 22.52
CA ALA A 84 10.41 -14.20 22.12
C ALA A 84 10.24 -14.35 20.60
N ILE A 85 9.54 -13.41 19.97
CA ILE A 85 9.36 -13.41 18.52
C ILE A 85 10.69 -13.10 17.82
N ARG A 86 11.50 -12.19 18.37
CA ARG A 86 12.78 -11.80 17.77
C ARG A 86 13.76 -12.97 17.66
N ASP A 87 13.78 -13.84 18.67
CA ASP A 87 14.78 -14.91 18.76
C ASP A 87 14.29 -16.25 18.17
N ALA A 88 13.02 -16.32 17.73
CA ALA A 88 12.39 -17.51 17.16
C ALA A 88 12.49 -17.58 15.63
N ASP A 89 12.48 -18.80 15.10
CA ASP A 89 12.42 -19.10 13.67
C ASP A 89 11.00 -19.54 13.29
N PHE A 90 10.43 -18.88 12.29
CA PHE A 90 9.06 -19.12 11.83
C PHE A 90 9.05 -19.60 10.38
N SER A 91 8.13 -20.52 10.06
CA SER A 91 7.78 -20.73 8.66
C SER A 91 7.10 -19.46 8.09
N PRO A 92 7.19 -19.18 6.77
CA PRO A 92 6.51 -18.02 6.18
C PRO A 92 5.01 -17.99 6.47
N ALA A 93 4.33 -19.13 6.46
CA ALA A 93 2.91 -19.23 6.78
C ALA A 93 2.61 -18.80 8.22
N LEU A 94 3.44 -19.21 9.18
CA LEU A 94 3.30 -18.83 10.58
C LEU A 94 3.64 -17.35 10.79
N ALA A 95 4.71 -16.85 10.16
CA ALA A 95 5.06 -15.43 10.19
C ALA A 95 3.91 -14.54 9.67
N ARG A 96 3.30 -14.93 8.54
CA ARG A 96 2.10 -14.27 7.96
C ARG A 96 0.87 -14.29 8.87
N ALA A 97 0.74 -15.30 9.72
CA ALA A 97 -0.37 -15.44 10.66
C ALA A 97 -0.10 -14.68 11.98
N MET A 98 1.17 -14.45 12.32
CA MET A 98 1.59 -13.73 13.53
C MET A 98 1.74 -12.23 13.34
N VAL A 99 1.96 -11.74 12.10
CA VAL A 99 2.13 -10.31 11.83
C VAL A 99 0.92 -9.51 12.29
N ARG A 100 1.12 -8.54 13.17
CA ARG A 100 -0.01 -7.70 13.62
C ARG A 100 -0.39 -6.69 12.55
N ARG A 101 -1.69 -6.44 12.47
CA ARG A 101 -2.28 -5.52 11.50
C ARG A 101 -2.86 -4.28 12.17
N ALA A 102 -2.66 -3.13 11.55
CA ALA A 102 -3.42 -1.91 11.83
C ALA A 102 -4.51 -1.80 10.76
N ARG A 103 -5.74 -2.21 11.11
CA ARG A 103 -6.81 -2.52 10.15
C ARG A 103 -6.36 -3.63 9.20
N VAL A 104 -6.06 -3.31 7.94
CA VAL A 104 -5.66 -4.26 6.89
C VAL A 104 -4.16 -4.25 6.62
N PHE A 105 -3.41 -3.28 7.15
CA PHE A 105 -1.98 -3.10 6.84
C PHE A 105 -1.09 -3.71 7.91
N HIS A 106 0.11 -4.14 7.52
CA HIS A 106 1.15 -4.51 8.48
C HIS A 106 1.48 -3.33 9.40
N ARG A 107 1.54 -3.59 10.71
CA ARG A 107 1.87 -2.57 11.70
C ARG A 107 3.34 -2.17 11.56
N GLY A 108 3.67 -0.90 11.81
CA GLY A 108 5.01 -0.34 11.59
C GLY A 108 6.09 -0.70 12.63
N ASP A 109 5.70 -1.38 13.72
CA ASP A 109 6.58 -1.84 14.81
C ASP A 109 6.76 -3.37 14.80
N GLU A 110 6.36 -4.04 13.72
CA GLU A 110 6.55 -5.47 13.56
C GLU A 110 8.03 -5.84 13.42
N GLN A 111 8.37 -7.06 13.84
CA GLN A 111 9.72 -7.58 13.71
C GLN A 111 10.04 -7.90 12.26
N ALA A 112 11.27 -7.61 11.83
CA ALA A 112 11.75 -7.93 10.47
C ALA A 112 11.52 -9.40 10.08
N ARG A 113 11.57 -10.33 11.05
CA ARG A 113 11.28 -11.76 10.83
C ARG A 113 9.81 -12.07 10.51
N LEU A 114 8.89 -11.21 10.93
CA LEU A 114 7.46 -11.31 10.62
C LEU A 114 7.09 -10.58 9.32
N LEU A 115 7.99 -9.73 8.80
CA LEU A 115 7.82 -9.00 7.54
C LEU A 115 8.08 -9.89 6.35
N VAL A 116 7.19 -10.86 6.18
CA VAL A 116 7.12 -11.72 5.01
C VAL A 116 5.98 -11.24 4.09
N PRO A 117 6.10 -11.45 2.76
CA PRO A 117 5.01 -11.18 1.82
C PRO A 117 3.72 -11.79 2.33
N SER A 118 2.65 -10.99 2.43
CA SER A 118 1.37 -11.49 2.97
C SER A 118 0.68 -12.47 2.01
N ARG A 119 1.14 -12.52 0.77
CA ARG A 119 0.69 -13.37 -0.33
C ARG A 119 1.89 -13.79 -1.17
N ASP A 120 1.82 -14.99 -1.74
CA ASP A 120 2.81 -15.45 -2.72
C ASP A 120 2.46 -14.86 -4.09
N CYS A 121 2.74 -13.57 -4.27
CA CYS A 121 2.47 -12.86 -5.52
C CYS A 121 3.39 -13.35 -6.64
N LEU A 122 2.83 -13.49 -7.85
CA LEU A 122 3.63 -13.77 -9.03
C LEU A 122 4.21 -12.49 -9.66
N PHE A 123 3.67 -11.33 -9.28
CA PHE A 123 4.18 -10.01 -9.68
C PHE A 123 5.19 -9.43 -8.68
N SER A 124 6.05 -8.58 -9.20
CA SER A 124 7.06 -7.80 -8.49
C SER A 124 6.55 -6.41 -8.10
N VAL A 125 7.25 -5.73 -7.19
CA VAL A 125 6.83 -4.38 -6.75
C VAL A 125 6.93 -3.34 -7.86
N GLU A 126 7.80 -3.57 -8.84
CA GLU A 126 7.99 -2.72 -10.02
C GLU A 126 6.78 -2.74 -10.96
N GLU A 127 6.00 -3.82 -10.94
CA GLU A 127 4.78 -3.99 -11.74
C GLU A 127 3.54 -3.35 -11.09
N ILE A 128 3.72 -2.71 -9.94
CA ILE A 128 2.63 -2.06 -9.21
C ILE A 128 2.59 -0.56 -9.56
N PRO A 129 1.44 -0.04 -10.05
CA PRO A 129 1.28 1.36 -10.36
C PRO A 129 1.28 2.22 -9.07
N PRO A 130 2.00 3.37 -9.01
CA PRO A 130 2.03 4.25 -7.84
C PRO A 130 0.67 4.81 -7.39
N LEU A 131 -0.25 4.95 -8.33
CA LEU A 131 -1.64 5.28 -8.12
C LEU A 131 -2.48 4.31 -8.94
N LEU A 132 -3.31 3.51 -8.27
CA LEU A 132 -4.14 2.48 -8.91
C LEU A 132 -4.85 3.01 -10.17
N PRO A 133 -4.75 2.38 -11.35
CA PRO A 133 -5.43 2.78 -12.58
C PRO A 133 -6.92 2.99 -12.37
N GLN A 134 -7.49 3.95 -13.12
CA GLN A 134 -8.89 4.35 -12.92
C GLN A 134 -9.87 3.22 -13.27
N ASP A 135 -9.58 2.47 -14.33
CA ASP A 135 -10.33 1.29 -14.77
C ASP A 135 -10.31 0.18 -13.70
N TRP A 136 -9.15 -0.08 -13.08
CA TRP A 136 -9.07 -1.05 -11.98
C TRP A 136 -9.86 -0.57 -10.76
N PHE A 137 -9.76 0.73 -10.46
CA PHE A 137 -10.53 1.33 -9.39
C PHE A 137 -12.04 1.21 -9.64
N ASP A 138 -12.52 1.59 -10.83
CA ASP A 138 -13.93 1.55 -11.19
C ASP A 138 -14.48 0.12 -11.18
N ALA A 139 -13.67 -0.87 -11.58
CA ALA A 139 -14.07 -2.28 -11.60
C ALA A 139 -14.16 -2.91 -10.20
N HIS A 140 -13.19 -2.64 -9.31
CA HIS A 140 -13.07 -3.35 -8.03
C HIS A 140 -13.58 -2.57 -6.81
N PHE A 141 -13.66 -1.25 -6.91
CA PHE A 141 -14.16 -0.39 -5.84
C PHE A 141 -15.53 0.23 -6.19
N ALA A 142 -16.28 -0.35 -7.13
CA ALA A 142 -17.63 0.09 -7.46
C ALA A 142 -18.52 0.12 -6.20
N GLY A 143 -19.18 1.26 -5.92
CA GLY A 143 -20.04 1.41 -4.74
C GLY A 143 -19.29 1.68 -3.42
N PHE A 144 -17.96 1.53 -3.39
CA PHE A 144 -17.16 1.75 -2.19
C PHE A 144 -17.12 3.24 -1.79
N PRO A 145 -16.85 4.19 -2.70
CA PRO A 145 -16.80 5.61 -2.35
C PRO A 145 -18.15 6.15 -1.83
N GLU A 146 -19.29 5.66 -2.31
CA GLU A 146 -20.62 6.11 -1.88
C GLU A 146 -20.90 5.84 -0.40
N ARG A 147 -20.20 4.87 0.19
CA ARG A 147 -20.33 4.49 1.61
C ARG A 147 -19.30 5.14 2.54
N MET A 148 -18.30 5.85 2.00
CA MET A 148 -17.34 6.59 2.81
C MET A 148 -17.96 7.87 3.38
N ILE A 149 -17.45 8.32 4.53
CA ILE A 149 -18.04 9.44 5.30
C ILE A 149 -18.11 10.76 4.49
N ASN A 150 -17.02 11.16 3.82
CA ASN A 150 -16.96 12.36 2.99
C ASN A 150 -16.22 12.11 1.68
N THR A 151 -16.98 11.75 0.65
CA THR A 151 -16.41 11.37 -0.65
C THR A 151 -16.20 12.55 -1.57
N ASN A 152 -14.95 12.70 -2.03
CA ASN A 152 -14.54 13.67 -3.03
C ASN A 152 -13.28 13.16 -3.75
N ASN A 153 -12.83 13.88 -4.79
CA ASN A 153 -11.65 13.49 -5.57
C ASN A 153 -10.36 13.36 -4.74
N TRP A 154 -10.28 14.06 -3.60
CA TRP A 154 -9.13 13.97 -2.70
C TRP A 154 -9.16 12.69 -1.87
N THR A 155 -10.31 12.30 -1.32
CA THR A 155 -10.46 11.02 -0.60
C THR A 155 -10.34 9.82 -1.54
N ILE A 156 -10.91 9.89 -2.75
CA ILE A 156 -10.75 8.85 -3.80
C ILE A 156 -9.27 8.67 -4.17
N ARG A 157 -8.51 9.77 -4.31
CA ARG A 157 -7.07 9.68 -4.58
C ARG A 157 -6.33 8.93 -3.47
N HIS A 158 -6.67 9.19 -2.22
CA HIS A 158 -6.09 8.47 -1.08
C HIS A 158 -6.46 6.98 -1.09
N LEU A 159 -7.70 6.64 -1.46
CA LEU A 159 -8.13 5.25 -1.60
C LEU A 159 -7.34 4.50 -2.69
N ARG A 160 -7.22 5.09 -3.89
CA ARG A 160 -6.41 4.56 -5.00
C ARG A 160 -4.95 4.37 -4.60
N ARG A 161 -4.36 5.34 -3.88
CA ARG A 161 -2.98 5.24 -3.37
C ARG A 161 -2.84 4.12 -2.33
N ALA A 162 -3.82 3.96 -1.45
CA ALA A 162 -3.79 2.90 -0.44
C ALA A 162 -3.85 1.51 -1.06
N ALA A 163 -4.62 1.32 -2.13
CA ALA A 163 -4.64 0.06 -2.88
C ALA A 163 -3.25 -0.30 -3.43
N SER A 164 -2.58 0.65 -4.10
CA SER A 164 -1.19 0.45 -4.57
C SER A 164 -0.21 0.13 -3.44
N LEU A 165 -0.29 0.86 -2.32
CA LEU A 165 0.56 0.61 -1.14
C LEU A 165 0.29 -0.77 -0.53
N LYS A 166 -0.98 -1.22 -0.53
CA LYS A 166 -1.35 -2.55 -0.05
C LYS A 166 -0.79 -3.64 -0.96
N LEU A 167 -0.84 -3.46 -2.29
CA LEU A 167 -0.23 -4.41 -3.24
C LEU A 167 1.28 -4.54 -3.00
N VAL A 168 1.98 -3.44 -2.75
CA VAL A 168 3.42 -3.48 -2.44
C VAL A 168 3.68 -4.21 -1.12
N GLU A 169 2.90 -3.91 -0.07
CA GLU A 169 2.98 -4.63 1.21
C GLU A 169 2.76 -6.14 0.99
N MET A 170 1.77 -6.51 0.18
CA MET A 170 1.47 -7.92 -0.14
C MET A 170 2.65 -8.63 -0.80
N ALA A 171 3.27 -8.00 -1.80
CA ALA A 171 4.37 -8.58 -2.58
C ALA A 171 5.73 -8.57 -1.85
N SER A 172 6.00 -7.53 -1.04
CA SER A 172 7.31 -7.33 -0.41
C SER A 172 7.37 -7.73 1.06
N GLY A 173 6.24 -7.81 1.75
CA GLY A 173 6.18 -8.02 3.20
C GLY A 173 6.58 -6.79 4.03
N THR A 174 6.99 -5.69 3.40
CA THR A 174 7.43 -4.46 4.07
C THR A 174 6.29 -3.76 4.82
N HIS A 175 6.64 -2.86 5.73
CA HIS A 175 5.62 -2.04 6.39
C HIS A 175 4.98 -1.07 5.41
N TYR A 176 3.70 -0.77 5.60
CA TYR A 176 2.92 0.17 4.79
C TYR A 176 3.62 1.49 4.43
N VAL A 177 4.35 2.10 5.37
CA VAL A 177 5.05 3.37 5.14
C VAL A 177 6.28 3.19 4.25
N GLN A 178 7.01 2.08 4.40
CA GLN A 178 8.17 1.74 3.57
C GLN A 178 7.76 1.35 2.14
N SER A 179 6.55 0.80 1.96
CA SER A 179 5.97 0.54 0.65
C SER A 179 5.93 1.78 -0.26
N ALA A 180 5.96 2.98 0.31
CA ALA A 180 6.01 4.24 -0.45
C ALA A 180 7.25 4.36 -1.33
N ASP A 181 8.39 3.84 -0.85
CA ASP A 181 9.68 4.00 -1.53
C ASP A 181 9.70 3.23 -2.85
N ALA A 182 9.13 2.02 -2.88
CA ALA A 182 8.97 1.21 -4.10
C ALA A 182 8.12 1.94 -5.17
N LEU A 183 7.10 2.70 -4.74
CA LEU A 183 6.24 3.48 -5.63
C LEU A 183 6.85 4.85 -6.02
N GLY A 184 8.07 5.18 -5.58
CA GLY A 184 8.70 6.47 -5.80
C GLY A 184 7.99 7.62 -5.08
N MET A 185 7.34 7.33 -3.95
CA MET A 185 6.59 8.28 -3.14
C MET A 185 7.32 8.60 -1.83
N LEU A 186 7.04 9.78 -1.26
CA LEU A 186 7.52 10.09 0.08
C LEU A 186 6.76 9.27 1.13
N GLN A 187 7.45 8.69 2.09
CA GLN A 187 6.87 7.98 3.24
C GLN A 187 5.77 8.79 3.96
N GLY A 188 5.97 10.10 4.13
CA GLY A 188 4.95 10.98 4.73
C GLY A 188 3.63 11.07 3.93
N SER A 189 3.66 10.79 2.63
CA SER A 189 2.44 10.66 1.80
C SER A 189 1.65 9.39 2.12
N ALA A 190 2.33 8.27 2.42
CA ALA A 190 1.70 7.04 2.87
C ALA A 190 1.06 7.26 4.25
N SER A 191 1.81 7.80 5.22
CA SER A 191 1.27 8.10 6.55
C SER A 191 0.04 9.02 6.49
N ARG A 192 0.07 10.03 5.62
CA ARG A 192 -1.10 10.90 5.38
C ARG A 192 -2.27 10.12 4.80
N THR A 193 -2.05 9.24 3.82
CA THR A 193 -3.12 8.40 3.27
C THR A 193 -3.80 7.57 4.33
N GLN A 194 -3.03 6.88 5.18
CA GLN A 194 -3.60 6.08 6.26
C GLN A 194 -4.41 6.94 7.24
N ALA A 195 -3.89 8.12 7.62
CA ALA A 195 -4.59 9.05 8.50
C ALA A 195 -5.91 9.54 7.90
N VAL A 196 -5.93 9.84 6.61
CA VAL A 196 -7.14 10.26 5.89
C VAL A 196 -8.15 9.11 5.86
N LEU A 197 -7.76 7.93 5.38
CA LEU A 197 -8.70 6.81 5.22
C LEU A 197 -9.26 6.31 6.54
N ARG A 198 -8.46 6.34 7.63
CA ARG A 198 -8.96 6.04 8.98
C ARG A 198 -10.15 6.91 9.40
N ASN A 199 -10.18 8.17 8.94
CA ASN A 199 -11.26 9.10 9.24
C ASN A 199 -12.42 9.03 8.22
N GLN A 200 -12.30 8.23 7.16
CA GLN A 200 -13.29 8.15 6.09
C GLN A 200 -13.96 6.78 5.97
N ILE A 201 -13.29 5.72 6.41
CA ILE A 201 -13.81 4.35 6.42
C ILE A 201 -14.39 4.09 7.82
N PRO A 202 -15.73 3.94 7.95
CA PRO A 202 -16.44 4.02 9.22
C PRO A 202 -16.27 2.77 10.11
N ASP A 203 -16.16 1.58 9.53
CA ASP A 203 -16.17 0.32 10.26
C ASP A 203 -15.17 -0.70 9.71
N ASP A 204 -14.95 -1.79 10.46
CA ASP A 204 -14.03 -2.87 10.10
C ASP A 204 -14.52 -3.71 8.91
N GLY A 205 -15.83 -3.78 8.66
CA GLY A 205 -16.38 -4.48 7.51
C GLY A 205 -15.95 -3.84 6.19
N MET A 206 -15.99 -2.50 6.11
CA MET A 206 -15.48 -1.78 4.94
C MET A 206 -13.96 -1.91 4.75
N TRP A 207 -13.20 -2.08 5.84
CA TRP A 207 -11.77 -2.40 5.73
C TRP A 207 -11.56 -3.80 5.11
N GLN A 208 -12.37 -4.79 5.47
CA GLN A 208 -12.32 -6.12 4.85
C GLN A 208 -12.73 -6.09 3.37
N GLU A 209 -13.74 -5.28 3.01
CA GLU A 209 -14.12 -5.06 1.61
C GLU A 209 -12.97 -4.43 0.81
N PHE A 210 -12.25 -3.46 1.39
CA PHE A 210 -11.06 -2.89 0.77
C PHE A 210 -9.97 -3.95 0.55
N GLU A 211 -9.68 -4.80 1.55
CA GLU A 211 -8.69 -5.86 1.41
C GLU A 211 -9.09 -6.88 0.33
N THR A 212 -10.38 -7.23 0.27
CA THR A 212 -10.92 -8.12 -0.76
C THR A 212 -10.79 -7.54 -2.17
N ALA A 213 -11.09 -6.25 -2.35
CA ALA A 213 -10.92 -5.57 -3.63
C ALA A 213 -9.45 -5.55 -4.08
N VAL A 214 -8.52 -5.31 -3.15
CA VAL A 214 -7.09 -5.34 -3.45
C VAL A 214 -6.62 -6.76 -3.79
N GLU A 215 -7.11 -7.79 -3.08
CA GLU A 215 -6.79 -9.19 -3.36
C GLU A 215 -7.24 -9.58 -4.78
N GLN A 216 -8.43 -9.16 -5.21
CA GLN A 216 -8.91 -9.39 -6.57
C GLN A 216 -8.01 -8.74 -7.63
N ILE A 217 -7.53 -7.52 -7.39
CA ILE A 217 -6.57 -6.85 -8.27
C ILE A 217 -5.24 -7.62 -8.29
N ALA A 218 -4.79 -8.12 -7.14
CA ALA A 218 -3.59 -8.93 -7.04
C ALA A 218 -3.73 -10.26 -7.81
N CYS A 219 -4.92 -10.88 -7.84
CA CYS A 219 -5.22 -12.03 -8.69
C CYS A 219 -5.16 -11.71 -10.18
N ILE A 220 -5.63 -10.53 -10.60
CA ILE A 220 -5.52 -10.11 -12.00
C ILE A 220 -4.05 -9.94 -12.39
N LEU A 221 -3.28 -9.23 -11.55
CA LEU A 221 -1.84 -9.06 -11.77
C LEU A 221 -1.11 -10.40 -11.86
N ASP A 222 -1.41 -11.35 -10.98
CA ASP A 222 -0.80 -12.69 -11.03
C ASP A 222 -1.04 -13.42 -12.36
N ASN A 223 -2.19 -13.18 -13.01
CA ASN A 223 -2.56 -13.87 -14.24
C ASN A 223 -2.29 -13.05 -15.51
N ASP A 224 -1.82 -11.81 -15.38
CA ASP A 224 -1.48 -10.97 -16.51
C ASP A 224 -0.11 -11.40 -17.11
N PRO A 225 -0.05 -11.84 -18.37
CA PRO A 225 1.21 -12.16 -19.04
C PRO A 225 1.95 -10.93 -19.58
N GLU A 226 1.27 -9.78 -19.71
CA GLU A 226 1.80 -8.53 -20.29
C GLU A 226 1.97 -7.44 -19.22
N ARG A 227 2.48 -7.84 -18.06
CA ARG A 227 2.64 -6.91 -16.93
C ARG A 227 3.56 -5.74 -17.28
N ILE A 228 3.09 -4.57 -16.91
CA ILE A 228 3.79 -3.31 -17.13
C ILE A 228 4.77 -3.07 -15.98
N ASN A 229 6.04 -2.82 -16.29
CA ASN A 229 7.00 -2.32 -15.31
C ASN A 229 6.86 -0.79 -15.16
N TYR A 230 6.11 -0.36 -14.15
CA TYR A 230 5.88 1.06 -13.89
C TYR A 230 7.14 1.78 -13.38
N THR A 231 8.09 1.07 -12.77
CA THR A 231 9.39 1.65 -12.40
C THR A 231 10.17 2.07 -13.64
N ASP A 232 10.19 1.23 -14.67
CA ASP A 232 10.88 1.54 -15.93
C ASP A 232 10.17 2.65 -16.69
N ARG A 233 8.83 2.69 -16.71
CA ARG A 233 8.09 3.85 -17.22
C ARG A 233 8.48 5.14 -16.50
N ARG A 234 8.60 5.13 -15.15
CA ARG A 234 9.04 6.31 -14.39
C ARG A 234 10.47 6.73 -14.73
N ARG A 235 11.38 5.77 -14.92
CA ARG A 235 12.77 6.04 -15.33
C ARG A 235 12.84 6.65 -16.72
N ALA A 236 12.14 6.05 -17.69
CA ALA A 236 12.08 6.54 -19.07
C ALA A 236 11.49 7.96 -19.15
N MET A 237 10.51 8.26 -18.30
CA MET A 237 9.84 9.56 -18.24
C MET A 237 10.51 10.58 -17.30
N ALA A 238 11.69 10.26 -16.72
CA ALA A 238 12.30 11.09 -15.68
C ALA A 238 12.72 12.49 -16.16
N THR A 239 13.19 12.58 -17.42
CA THR A 239 13.62 13.81 -18.07
C THR A 239 12.71 14.22 -19.23
N TRP A 240 11.61 13.49 -19.44
CA TRP A 240 10.70 13.78 -20.54
C TRP A 240 9.87 15.03 -20.24
N GLU A 241 9.83 15.93 -21.21
CA GLU A 241 8.96 17.09 -21.23
C GLU A 241 8.20 17.13 -22.55
N MET A 242 6.94 17.58 -22.50
CA MET A 242 6.12 17.70 -23.70
C MET A 242 6.71 18.79 -24.60
N PRO A 243 7.07 18.47 -25.86
CA PRO A 243 7.52 19.49 -26.80
C PRO A 243 6.45 20.56 -27.00
N GLN A 244 6.86 21.83 -27.05
CA GLN A 244 5.94 22.97 -27.25
C GLN A 244 5.07 22.79 -28.50
N ALA A 245 5.65 22.29 -29.60
CA ALA A 245 4.93 22.04 -30.84
C ALA A 245 3.81 20.99 -30.67
N ASP A 246 4.08 19.92 -29.92
CA ASP A 246 3.08 18.90 -29.60
C ASP A 246 1.97 19.47 -28.72
N TRP A 247 2.31 20.28 -27.73
CA TRP A 247 1.32 20.93 -26.86
C TRP A 247 0.37 21.84 -27.65
N ILE A 248 0.92 22.67 -28.53
CA ILE A 248 0.14 23.53 -29.43
C ILE A 248 -0.75 22.66 -30.33
N ARG A 249 -0.20 21.61 -30.94
CA ARG A 249 -0.95 20.69 -31.81
C ARG A 249 -2.13 20.05 -31.07
N LEU A 250 -1.91 19.58 -29.84
CA LEU A 250 -2.95 18.95 -29.01
C LEU A 250 -4.09 19.93 -28.68
N CYS A 251 -3.77 21.20 -28.44
CA CYS A 251 -4.75 22.26 -28.16
C CYS A 251 -5.45 22.82 -29.41
N THR A 252 -4.84 22.70 -30.58
CA THR A 252 -5.31 23.31 -31.83
C THR A 252 -6.67 22.76 -32.26
N GLY A 253 -7.55 23.65 -32.74
CA GLY A 253 -8.88 23.27 -33.23
C GLY A 253 -9.89 22.89 -32.13
N ILE A 254 -9.56 23.10 -30.85
CA ILE A 254 -10.49 22.90 -29.74
C ILE A 254 -11.13 24.24 -29.37
N PRO A 255 -12.46 24.40 -29.50
CA PRO A 255 -13.15 25.63 -29.13
C PRO A 255 -12.86 26.04 -27.68
N LYS A 256 -12.58 27.33 -27.46
CA LYS A 256 -12.27 27.93 -26.14
C LYS A 256 -10.99 27.41 -25.47
N MET A 257 -10.18 26.61 -26.16
CA MET A 257 -8.88 26.11 -25.65
C MET A 257 -7.66 26.71 -26.37
N ALA A 258 -7.85 27.65 -27.30
CA ALA A 258 -6.73 28.36 -27.94
C ALA A 258 -5.82 29.05 -26.90
N ARG A 259 -6.39 29.57 -25.80
CA ARG A 259 -5.63 30.16 -24.69
C ARG A 259 -4.81 29.12 -23.91
N MET A 260 -5.19 27.85 -23.94
CA MET A 260 -4.44 26.76 -23.31
C MET A 260 -3.14 26.48 -24.06
N ALA A 261 -3.14 26.63 -25.39
CA ALA A 261 -1.93 26.47 -26.22
C ALA A 261 -0.83 27.48 -25.90
N THR A 262 -1.20 28.65 -25.35
CA THR A 262 -0.26 29.70 -24.93
C THR A 262 0.15 29.58 -23.46
N GLN A 263 -0.44 28.64 -22.70
CA GLN A 263 -0.03 28.37 -21.33
C GLN A 263 1.20 27.48 -21.28
N ASN A 264 1.79 27.42 -20.08
CA ASN A 264 2.96 26.61 -19.78
C ASN A 264 2.76 25.14 -20.20
N PRO A 265 3.57 24.58 -21.13
CA PRO A 265 3.49 23.18 -21.56
C PRO A 265 3.67 22.17 -20.44
N LEU A 266 4.18 22.61 -19.28
CA LEU A 266 4.28 21.79 -18.09
C LEU A 266 2.93 21.23 -17.63
N ILE A 267 1.81 21.89 -17.99
CA ILE A 267 0.46 21.36 -17.80
C ILE A 267 0.29 20.05 -18.58
N GLY A 268 0.61 20.06 -19.88
CA GLY A 268 0.56 18.88 -20.75
C GLY A 268 1.57 17.82 -20.31
N THR A 269 2.78 18.24 -19.94
CA THR A 269 3.82 17.36 -19.39
C THR A 269 3.33 16.61 -18.16
N ALA A 270 2.80 17.32 -17.16
CA ALA A 270 2.34 16.70 -15.92
C ALA A 270 1.14 15.76 -16.14
N LEU A 271 0.22 16.10 -17.06
CA LEU A 271 -0.92 15.25 -17.41
C LEU A 271 -0.48 13.97 -18.14
N VAL A 272 0.40 14.06 -19.13
CA VAL A 272 0.89 12.89 -19.87
C VAL A 272 1.78 12.04 -18.97
N TRP A 273 2.69 12.65 -18.21
CA TRP A 273 3.54 11.95 -17.26
C TRP A 273 2.73 11.14 -16.25
N SER A 274 1.66 11.72 -15.68
CA SER A 274 0.80 11.00 -14.73
C SER A 274 0.08 9.81 -15.36
N GLU A 275 -0.35 9.93 -16.62
CA GLU A 275 -1.02 8.83 -17.32
C GLU A 275 -0.05 7.71 -17.74
N VAL A 276 1.14 8.06 -18.23
CA VAL A 276 2.15 7.05 -18.62
C VAL A 276 2.58 6.25 -17.39
N THR A 277 2.93 6.95 -16.31
CA THR A 277 3.52 6.33 -15.12
C THR A 277 2.50 5.83 -14.11
N GLN A 278 1.20 6.13 -14.32
CA GLN A 278 0.12 5.90 -13.34
C GLN A 278 0.49 6.44 -11.96
N ALA A 279 1.07 7.63 -11.91
CA ALA A 279 1.46 8.31 -10.69
C ALA A 279 0.77 9.67 -10.58
N GLU A 280 0.75 10.24 -9.36
CA GLU A 280 0.16 11.56 -9.18
C GLU A 280 0.94 12.64 -9.93
N HIS A 281 0.24 13.52 -10.65
CA HIS A 281 0.85 14.64 -11.39
C HIS A 281 1.80 15.51 -10.54
N LEU A 282 1.56 15.64 -9.22
CA LEU A 282 2.44 16.37 -8.30
C LEU A 282 3.81 15.70 -8.10
N GLN A 283 3.97 14.45 -8.54
CA GLN A 283 5.23 13.70 -8.53
C GLN A 283 6.06 13.87 -9.81
N CYS A 284 5.49 14.50 -10.85
CA CYS A 284 6.16 14.81 -12.11
C CYS A 284 7.48 15.57 -11.86
N PRO A 285 8.65 15.09 -12.32
CA PRO A 285 9.94 15.68 -11.99
C PRO A 285 10.11 17.14 -12.46
N PRO A 286 9.73 17.51 -13.70
CA PRO A 286 9.70 18.92 -14.12
C PRO A 286 8.84 19.82 -13.21
N LEU A 287 7.69 19.34 -12.74
CA LEU A 287 6.83 20.11 -11.82
C LEU A 287 7.41 20.23 -10.41
N LYS A 288 8.12 19.21 -9.92
CA LYS A 288 8.87 19.27 -8.67
C LYS A 288 10.01 20.29 -8.76
N THR A 289 10.75 20.28 -9.86
CA THR A 289 11.84 21.24 -10.13
C THR A 289 11.31 22.67 -10.16
N LEU A 290 10.20 22.90 -10.89
CA LEU A 290 9.56 24.21 -10.89
C LEU A 290 9.12 24.64 -9.49
N ARG A 291 8.60 23.73 -8.65
CA ARG A 291 8.20 24.09 -7.26
C ARG A 291 9.38 24.60 -6.43
N GLN A 292 10.59 24.12 -6.69
CA GLN A 292 11.81 24.56 -5.99
C GLN A 292 12.29 25.93 -6.48
N ILE A 293 12.07 26.25 -7.77
CA ILE A 293 12.53 27.48 -8.41
C ILE A 293 11.48 28.60 -8.31
N ASP A 294 10.22 28.30 -8.61
CA ASP A 294 9.07 29.21 -8.60
C ASP A 294 7.82 28.49 -8.05
N GLY A 295 7.67 28.54 -6.72
CA GLY A 295 6.52 27.96 -6.01
C GLY A 295 5.15 28.49 -6.47
N PRO A 296 4.96 29.81 -6.66
CA PRO A 296 3.72 30.39 -7.19
C PRO A 296 3.33 29.88 -8.59
N GLU A 297 4.25 29.80 -9.55
CA GLU A 297 3.97 29.24 -10.88
C GLU A 297 3.68 27.74 -10.81
N ALA A 298 4.46 26.97 -10.04
CA ALA A 298 4.20 25.55 -9.84
C ALA A 298 2.81 25.26 -9.26
N ARG A 299 2.33 26.12 -8.35
CA ARG A 299 0.97 26.03 -7.78
C ARG A 299 -0.09 26.29 -8.85
N ARG A 300 0.08 27.33 -9.67
CA ARG A 300 -0.83 27.64 -10.79
C ARG A 300 -0.92 26.47 -11.78
N VAL A 301 0.22 25.92 -12.20
CA VAL A 301 0.26 24.73 -13.08
C VAL A 301 -0.45 23.54 -12.41
N GLY A 302 -0.12 23.24 -11.14
CA GLY A 302 -0.74 22.16 -10.39
C GLY A 302 -2.27 22.29 -10.27
N ASP A 303 -2.76 23.50 -10.01
CA ASP A 303 -4.20 23.77 -9.92
C ASP A 303 -4.89 23.59 -11.27
N THR A 304 -4.29 24.05 -12.37
CA THR A 304 -4.82 23.81 -13.72
C THR A 304 -4.85 22.33 -14.08
N VAL A 305 -3.80 21.57 -13.74
CA VAL A 305 -3.76 20.11 -13.92
C VAL A 305 -4.87 19.44 -13.11
N ALA A 306 -5.02 19.80 -11.82
CA ALA A 306 -6.07 19.25 -10.97
C ALA A 306 -7.49 19.56 -11.49
N GLN A 307 -7.69 20.75 -12.08
CA GLN A 307 -8.94 21.12 -12.74
C GLN A 307 -9.24 20.25 -13.95
N LEU A 308 -8.25 20.00 -14.80
CA LEU A 308 -8.39 19.15 -15.99
C LEU A 308 -8.60 17.67 -15.64
N LEU A 309 -8.06 17.21 -14.51
CA LEU A 309 -8.27 15.85 -14.00
C LEU A 309 -9.63 15.65 -13.31
N THR A 310 -10.30 16.71 -12.89
CA THR A 310 -11.57 16.62 -12.15
C THR A 310 -12.73 16.30 -13.11
N PRO A 311 -13.40 15.12 -13.01
CA PRO A 311 -14.42 14.72 -13.98
C PRO A 311 -15.57 15.72 -14.12
N SER A 312 -16.07 16.26 -13.00
CA SER A 312 -17.16 17.25 -12.99
C SER A 312 -16.82 18.59 -13.67
N ARG A 313 -15.52 18.85 -13.91
CA ARG A 313 -15.00 20.04 -14.60
C ARG A 313 -14.60 19.77 -16.04
N GLN A 314 -14.63 18.51 -16.50
CA GLN A 314 -14.41 18.16 -17.90
C GLN A 314 -15.67 18.45 -18.71
N ARG A 315 -15.72 19.59 -19.40
CA ARG A 315 -16.84 19.99 -20.26
C ARG A 315 -16.33 20.39 -21.64
N ALA A 316 -16.97 19.85 -22.68
CA ALA A 316 -16.71 20.15 -24.08
C ALA A 316 -15.21 20.14 -24.43
N GLY A 317 -14.59 21.31 -24.58
CA GLY A 317 -13.19 21.44 -25.00
C GLY A 317 -12.17 20.77 -24.07
N SER A 318 -12.38 20.79 -22.74
CA SER A 318 -11.46 20.11 -21.81
C SER A 318 -11.53 18.60 -21.90
N PHE A 319 -12.72 18.05 -22.19
CA PHE A 319 -12.89 16.64 -22.46
C PHE A 319 -12.17 16.21 -23.75
N VAL A 320 -12.30 17.00 -24.83
CA VAL A 320 -11.59 16.73 -26.10
C VAL A 320 -10.07 16.79 -25.91
N LEU A 321 -9.56 17.82 -25.21
CA LEU A 321 -8.14 17.93 -24.91
C LEU A 321 -7.66 16.73 -24.08
N ARG A 322 -8.42 16.33 -23.06
CA ARG A 322 -8.09 15.18 -22.21
C ARG A 322 -8.03 13.89 -23.01
N ARG A 323 -8.99 13.65 -23.91
CA ARG A 323 -8.97 12.49 -24.81
C ARG A 323 -7.72 12.45 -25.68
N ARG A 324 -7.33 13.59 -26.27
CA ARG A 324 -6.11 13.69 -27.09
C ARG A 324 -4.84 13.44 -26.27
N LEU A 325 -4.78 13.98 -25.05
CA LEU A 325 -3.67 13.75 -24.13
C LEU A 325 -3.58 12.28 -23.70
N ASN A 326 -4.70 11.62 -23.44
CA ASN A 326 -4.72 10.20 -23.08
C ASN A 326 -4.23 9.33 -24.24
N GLN A 327 -4.63 9.64 -25.48
CA GLN A 327 -4.12 8.94 -26.66
C GLN A 327 -2.62 9.16 -26.87
N TYR A 328 -2.14 10.39 -26.67
CA TYR A 328 -0.71 10.70 -26.69
C TYR A 328 0.05 9.91 -25.62
N ALA A 329 -0.48 9.88 -24.40
CA ALA A 329 0.11 9.13 -23.29
C ALA A 329 0.11 7.62 -23.53
N ALA A 330 -0.93 7.04 -24.12
CA ALA A 330 -0.97 5.62 -24.46
C ALA A 330 0.13 5.23 -25.47
N ASN A 331 0.34 6.05 -26.49
CA ASN A 331 1.42 5.84 -27.45
C ASN A 331 2.80 5.93 -26.79
N LEU A 332 2.98 6.90 -25.89
CA LEU A 332 4.25 7.09 -25.18
C LEU A 332 4.51 5.97 -24.15
N ALA A 333 3.46 5.47 -23.49
CA ALA A 333 3.53 4.33 -22.61
C ALA A 333 3.99 3.07 -23.36
N ALA A 334 3.41 2.80 -24.53
CA ALA A 334 3.85 1.69 -25.38
C ALA A 334 5.32 1.81 -25.83
N GLN A 335 5.83 3.03 -26.06
CA GLN A 335 7.25 3.24 -26.35
C GLN A 335 8.15 2.94 -25.14
N CYS A 336 7.69 3.30 -23.94
CA CYS A 336 8.40 2.97 -22.70
C CYS A 336 8.46 1.45 -22.49
N ASP A 337 7.34 0.75 -22.70
CA ASP A 337 7.25 -0.71 -22.48
C ASP A 337 8.09 -1.52 -23.48
N ASN A 338 8.20 -1.03 -24.72
CA ASN A 338 9.02 -1.67 -25.76
C ASN A 338 10.51 -1.32 -25.67
N GLY A 339 10.95 -0.57 -24.65
CA GLY A 339 12.34 -0.18 -24.46
C GLY A 339 12.89 0.78 -25.52
N THR A 340 12.04 1.31 -26.40
CA THR A 340 12.43 2.34 -27.38
C THR A 340 12.59 3.72 -26.74
N GLY A 341 12.13 3.88 -25.50
CA GLY A 341 12.17 5.12 -24.74
C GLY A 341 11.32 6.21 -25.40
N PRO A 342 10.93 7.27 -24.67
CA PRO A 342 10.38 8.44 -25.32
C PRO A 342 11.47 9.02 -26.22
N LEU A 343 11.23 9.03 -27.54
CA LEU A 343 12.17 9.63 -28.50
C LEU A 343 12.51 11.05 -28.03
N SER A 344 13.79 11.29 -27.72
CA SER A 344 14.27 12.65 -27.50
C SER A 344 14.08 13.41 -28.81
N PRO A 345 13.40 14.57 -28.81
CA PRO A 345 13.13 15.29 -30.04
C PRO A 345 14.44 15.75 -30.68
N SER A 346 14.53 15.53 -31.99
CA SER A 346 15.51 16.15 -32.89
C SER A 346 15.26 17.63 -33.07
#